data_AF-A0A6I9PIL4-F1
#
_entry.id   AF-A0A6I9PIL4-F1
#
_cell.length_a   1.000
_cell.length_b   1.000
_cell.length_c   1.000
_cell.angle_alpha   90.00
_cell.angle_beta   90.00
_cell.angle_gamma   90.00
#
_symmetry.space_group_name_H-M   'P 1'
#
loop_
_entity.id
_entity.type
_entity.pdbx_description
1 polymer ?
#
loop_
_entity_poly.entity_id
_entity_poly.type
_entity_poly.pdbx_seq_one_letter_code
_entity_poly.pdbx_strand_id
1 'polypeptide(L)'
;MIAVLEPGAYPVPETWGFQSPFVGSLRPLKMGGFKIENPNEVKAVVFEKPGLEGSCLEIDSDVFSFCESQEDIATDGENVESTQLKSMGSLKIIGGFWVGYSEPGFEGQQFILEEGEYLDCSDWGGSEQLLSLRPILGDFMSPHLKMFSDRDFGNVGVNIDLSVPVINMEDTGYGVKTQSVDVISGVWVLFEELGFCGESFVVEKGLYGCPEDWGALKPRLASAMPVRVDDFDNAAKFKVQLFSDPGFEGSVLPLEDSAASLQDGVSVSSCKVLAGSWLAFEGQDFTGRMYVLEVGGYPDLRAMGCVSASSSILSLQTVGFEFSLPSITLFERSGLWGKRVVLTEASVNLQLAGGCSRVQSVLVEGGMWILYEGINYRGPQILLKPGEVPDLRKFSSWQKIGSLRPLTQKRVHFRLRNRHSGLMMSVNGDLEEVKMLKIQEIEENDGFDQIWFYQDGHLHCKLLEECCMGPTGSVTMVGSRVGLSPHPENHVHLWSITPEGFIRYTPTSDLVLEVKGGQHYDKTQVILKTLDPSKPQQRWDVEVI
;
A
#
# COMPACT_ATOMS: atom_id res chain seq x y z
N MET A 1 27.25 27.55 14.72
CA MET A 1 26.48 26.91 15.81
C MET A 1 25.02 27.01 15.40
N ILE A 2 24.40 25.88 15.08
CA ILE A 2 22.97 25.81 14.75
C ILE A 2 22.24 25.55 16.07
N ALA A 3 21.14 26.25 16.30
CA ALA A 3 20.32 26.04 17.48
C ALA A 3 18.85 26.25 17.13
N VAL A 4 18.00 25.39 17.69
CA VAL A 4 16.56 25.44 17.51
C VAL A 4 15.98 26.32 18.61
N LEU A 5 15.22 27.34 18.22
CA LEU A 5 14.44 28.14 19.16
C LEU A 5 13.10 27.43 19.39
N GLU A 6 12.79 27.12 20.64
CA GLU A 6 11.46 26.63 21.01
C GLU A 6 10.40 27.72 20.82
N PRO A 7 9.10 27.37 20.77
CA PRO A 7 8.04 28.37 20.74
C PRO A 7 8.12 29.32 21.95
N GLY A 8 8.36 30.61 21.70
CA GLY A 8 8.55 31.60 22.76
C GLY A 8 8.82 33.01 22.23
N ALA A 9 8.87 33.98 23.14
CA ALA A 9 9.29 35.34 22.84
C ALA A 9 10.77 35.52 23.18
N TYR A 10 11.58 35.93 22.21
CA TYR A 10 13.02 36.11 22.36
C TYR A 10 13.43 37.56 22.11
N PRO A 11 13.10 38.49 23.05
CA PRO A 11 13.17 39.92 22.81
C PRO A 11 14.58 40.48 22.68
N VAL A 12 15.61 39.79 23.21
CA VAL A 12 17.02 40.22 23.13
C VAL A 12 17.94 39.01 22.93
N PRO A 13 19.08 39.14 22.23
CA PRO A 13 19.99 38.03 21.94
C PRO A 13 20.36 37.15 23.16
N GLU A 14 20.50 37.75 24.34
CA GLU A 14 20.83 37.06 25.59
C GLU A 14 19.74 36.07 26.03
N THR A 15 18.48 36.30 25.66
CA THR A 15 17.37 35.36 25.95
C THR A 15 17.37 34.15 25.04
N TRP A 16 18.27 34.09 24.06
CA TRP A 16 18.37 32.98 23.12
C TRP A 16 19.27 31.85 23.66
N GLY A 17 19.94 32.06 24.81
CA GLY A 17 20.72 31.03 25.50
C GLY A 17 22.19 30.91 25.05
N PHE A 18 22.73 31.87 24.30
CA PHE A 18 24.12 31.83 23.81
C PHE A 18 25.05 32.80 24.55
N GLN A 19 26.32 32.41 24.73
CA GLN A 19 27.34 33.28 25.34
C GLN A 19 27.68 34.52 24.50
N SER A 20 27.44 34.47 23.18
CA SER A 20 27.61 35.60 22.23
C SER A 20 26.73 35.40 20.98
N PRO A 21 25.46 35.82 21.02
CA PRO A 21 24.52 35.50 19.96
C PRO A 21 24.74 36.40 18.75
N PHE A 22 25.24 35.83 17.66
CA PHE A 22 25.21 36.44 16.34
C PHE A 22 24.37 35.54 15.42
N VAL A 23 23.26 36.09 14.92
CA VAL A 23 22.31 35.36 14.06
C VAL A 23 22.67 35.64 12.61
N GLY A 24 23.31 34.67 11.95
CA GLY A 24 23.67 34.78 10.54
C GLY A 24 22.48 34.57 9.59
N SER A 25 21.56 33.67 9.97
CA SER A 25 20.33 33.38 9.23
C SER A 25 19.28 32.77 10.17
N LEU A 26 18.02 32.88 9.80
CA LEU A 26 16.87 32.25 10.46
C LEU A 26 16.12 31.46 9.40
N ARG A 27 15.83 30.19 9.68
CA ARG A 27 15.00 29.34 8.83
C ARG A 27 13.77 28.90 9.62
N PRO A 28 12.56 29.03 9.07
CA PRO A 28 11.38 28.41 9.66
C PRO A 28 11.63 26.91 9.79
N LEU A 29 11.40 26.34 10.97
CA LEU A 29 11.36 24.89 11.13
C LEU A 29 9.98 24.43 10.65
N LYS A 30 9.92 23.52 9.68
CA LYS A 30 8.68 22.84 9.32
C LYS A 30 8.35 21.93 10.52
N MET A 31 7.44 22.38 11.38
CA MET A 31 7.01 21.66 12.58
C MET A 31 5.95 20.63 12.19
N GLY A 32 6.29 19.34 12.23
CA GLY A 32 5.37 18.26 11.90
C GLY A 32 6.11 16.96 11.59
N GLY A 33 5.39 15.84 11.57
CA GLY A 33 5.94 14.59 11.02
C GLY A 33 6.08 14.67 9.51
N PHE A 34 6.86 13.75 8.92
CA PHE A 34 6.98 13.65 7.47
C PHE A 34 5.64 13.26 6.85
N LYS A 35 5.20 14.05 5.87
CA LYS A 35 3.88 13.92 5.25
C LYS A 35 3.96 13.73 3.76
N ILE A 36 3.00 12.97 3.24
CA ILE A 36 2.82 12.73 1.80
C ILE A 36 1.39 13.11 1.45
N GLU A 37 1.23 14.04 0.52
CA GLU A 37 -0.09 14.46 0.06
C GLU A 37 -0.55 13.56 -1.11
N ASN A 38 0.36 13.22 -2.02
CA ASN A 38 0.06 12.46 -3.24
C ASN A 38 0.87 11.15 -3.33
N PRO A 39 0.56 10.10 -2.52
CA PRO A 39 1.35 8.87 -2.48
C PRO A 39 1.29 8.05 -3.77
N ASN A 40 0.26 8.25 -4.60
CA ASN A 40 0.05 7.51 -5.85
C ASN A 40 0.68 8.20 -7.07
N GLU A 41 1.15 9.44 -6.94
CA GLU A 41 1.73 10.21 -8.04
C GLU A 41 3.17 10.55 -7.69
N VAL A 42 4.10 9.75 -8.20
CA VAL A 42 5.53 9.95 -7.96
C VAL A 42 6.08 10.82 -9.07
N LYS A 43 6.36 12.09 -8.75
CA LYS A 43 6.87 13.05 -9.73
C LYS A 43 7.75 14.11 -9.09
N ALA A 44 8.90 14.35 -9.71
CA ALA A 44 9.82 15.43 -9.40
C ALA A 44 10.22 16.16 -10.68
N VAL A 45 10.66 17.41 -10.54
CA VAL A 45 11.26 18.19 -11.62
C VAL A 45 12.58 18.74 -11.13
N VAL A 46 13.65 18.42 -11.83
CA VAL A 46 15.00 18.86 -11.51
C VAL A 46 15.41 19.96 -12.48
N PHE A 47 16.10 20.98 -11.97
CA PHE A 47 16.52 22.15 -12.71
C PHE A 47 18.03 22.31 -12.68
N GLU A 48 18.60 22.77 -13.80
CA GLU A 48 20.05 22.96 -13.97
C GLU A 48 20.62 23.98 -12.99
N LYS A 49 19.85 25.04 -12.70
CA LYS A 49 20.31 26.18 -11.89
C LYS A 49 19.50 26.30 -10.60
N PRO A 50 20.05 26.95 -9.57
CA PRO A 50 19.28 27.37 -8.40
C PRO A 50 18.07 28.24 -8.80
N GLY A 51 17.04 28.25 -7.95
CA GLY A 51 15.85 29.08 -8.14
C GLY A 51 14.83 28.55 -9.16
N LEU A 52 14.87 27.25 -9.49
CA LEU A 52 14.01 26.59 -10.49
C LEU A 52 14.19 27.17 -11.91
N GLU A 53 15.45 27.48 -12.26
CA GLU A 53 15.82 28.08 -13.55
C GLU A 53 16.66 27.14 -14.43
N GLY A 54 16.77 27.48 -15.72
CA GLY A 54 17.60 26.75 -16.68
C GLY A 54 16.84 25.60 -17.35
N SER A 55 17.59 24.63 -17.88
CA SER A 55 16.99 23.40 -18.40
C SER A 55 16.33 22.63 -17.25
N CYS A 56 15.23 21.95 -17.52
CA CYS A 56 14.55 21.10 -16.54
C CYS A 56 14.29 19.70 -17.09
N LEU A 57 14.20 18.73 -16.18
CA LEU A 57 13.89 17.34 -16.48
C LEU A 57 12.82 16.86 -15.51
N GLU A 58 11.74 16.30 -16.04
CA GLU A 58 10.75 15.60 -15.22
C GLU A 58 11.26 14.18 -14.90
N ILE A 59 11.11 13.78 -13.65
CA ILE A 59 11.59 12.50 -13.11
C ILE A 59 10.43 11.85 -12.38
N ASP A 60 10.17 10.59 -12.66
CA ASP A 60 9.13 9.77 -12.04
C ASP A 60 9.65 8.39 -11.60
N SER A 61 10.97 8.20 -11.68
CA SER A 61 11.68 6.98 -11.36
C SER A 61 13.03 7.28 -10.71
N ASP A 62 13.74 6.21 -10.36
CA ASP A 62 15.12 6.25 -9.90
C ASP A 62 16.05 6.97 -10.90
N VAL A 63 16.92 7.83 -10.36
CA VAL A 63 18.06 8.41 -11.06
C VAL A 63 19.33 7.99 -10.33
N PHE A 64 20.01 7.01 -10.92
CA PHE A 64 21.22 6.39 -10.34
C PHE A 64 22.42 7.36 -10.30
N SER A 65 22.52 8.29 -11.26
CA SER A 65 23.58 9.29 -11.30
C SER A 65 23.17 10.49 -12.14
N PHE A 66 23.37 11.70 -11.63
CA PHE A 66 23.31 12.94 -12.42
C PHE A 66 24.63 13.25 -13.14
N CYS A 67 25.70 12.47 -12.90
CA CYS A 67 27.07 12.76 -13.39
C CYS A 67 27.59 11.82 -14.49
N GLU A 68 26.96 10.66 -14.74
CA GLU A 68 27.46 9.72 -15.74
C GLU A 68 26.93 10.04 -17.14
N SER A 69 27.85 10.37 -18.05
CA SER A 69 27.64 10.26 -19.49
C SER A 69 27.54 8.78 -19.86
N GLN A 70 26.42 8.36 -20.43
CA GLN A 70 26.27 7.01 -20.97
C GLN A 70 27.13 6.86 -22.24
N GLU A 71 28.44 6.66 -22.09
CA GLU A 71 29.36 6.41 -23.22
C GLU A 71 29.75 4.92 -23.38
N ASP A 72 29.34 3.99 -22.52
CA ASP A 72 29.93 2.62 -22.53
C ASP A 72 28.95 1.42 -22.60
N ILE A 73 27.74 1.56 -23.15
CA ILE A 73 26.97 0.38 -23.61
C ILE A 73 26.34 0.65 -24.99
N ALA A 74 27.18 0.74 -26.02
CA ALA A 74 26.74 0.56 -27.39
C ALA A 74 26.62 -0.94 -27.69
N THR A 75 25.43 -1.50 -27.50
CA THR A 75 24.96 -2.65 -28.29
C THR A 75 23.66 -2.24 -28.99
N ASP A 76 23.80 -1.90 -30.27
CA ASP A 76 22.78 -1.74 -31.32
C ASP A 76 21.32 -1.51 -30.87
N GLY A 77 20.86 -0.26 -31.02
CA GLY A 77 19.42 0.07 -31.07
C GLY A 77 19.10 1.50 -30.68
N GLU A 78 18.80 2.34 -31.69
CA GLU A 78 18.07 3.61 -31.67
C GLU A 78 18.44 4.67 -30.59
N ASN A 79 19.06 5.76 -31.06
CA ASN A 79 19.31 7.00 -30.31
C ASN A 79 18.01 7.52 -29.64
N VAL A 80 17.86 7.26 -28.35
CA VAL A 80 17.02 8.07 -27.48
C VAL A 80 17.88 9.26 -27.06
N GLU A 81 17.53 10.47 -27.50
CA GLU A 81 18.13 11.70 -26.98
C GLU A 81 17.74 11.83 -25.50
N SER A 82 18.55 11.27 -24.60
CA SER A 82 18.42 11.53 -23.18
C SER A 82 18.93 12.95 -22.92
N THR A 83 17.99 13.89 -22.76
CA THR A 83 18.26 15.24 -22.23
C THR A 83 18.72 15.14 -20.77
N GLN A 84 19.97 14.73 -20.56
CA GLN A 84 20.57 14.63 -19.23
C GLN A 84 21.06 16.00 -18.77
N LEU A 85 20.57 16.43 -17.61
CA LEU A 85 21.07 17.59 -16.88
C LEU A 85 22.46 17.28 -16.33
N LYS A 86 23.46 18.10 -16.69
CA LYS A 86 24.86 17.95 -16.23
C LYS A 86 25.09 18.40 -14.79
N SER A 87 24.13 19.10 -14.21
CA SER A 87 24.17 19.62 -12.84
C SER A 87 22.75 19.83 -12.34
N MET A 88 22.53 19.56 -11.05
CA MET A 88 21.31 19.92 -10.35
C MET A 88 21.57 21.15 -9.48
N GLY A 89 20.89 22.26 -9.80
CA GLY A 89 20.94 23.48 -9.01
C GLY A 89 19.74 23.65 -8.08
N SER A 90 18.57 23.12 -8.45
CA SER A 90 17.34 23.15 -7.67
C SER A 90 16.38 22.03 -8.07
N LEU A 91 15.38 21.75 -7.24
CA LEU A 91 14.39 20.71 -7.53
C LEU A 91 13.00 21.07 -6.98
N LYS A 92 11.98 20.50 -7.60
CA LYS A 92 10.59 20.56 -7.12
C LYS A 92 10.03 19.16 -7.03
N ILE A 93 9.61 18.74 -5.85
CA ILE A 93 8.85 17.50 -5.67
C ILE A 93 7.37 17.85 -5.86
N ILE A 94 6.77 17.28 -6.91
CA ILE A 94 5.35 17.46 -7.23
C ILE A 94 4.51 16.46 -6.46
N GLY A 95 5.00 15.23 -6.31
CA GLY A 95 4.27 14.18 -5.62
C GLY A 95 5.15 13.02 -5.17
N GLY A 96 4.73 12.40 -4.07
CA GLY A 96 5.39 11.26 -3.44
C GLY A 96 6.45 11.68 -2.43
N PHE A 97 7.18 10.69 -1.91
CA PHE A 97 8.26 10.88 -0.94
C PHE A 97 9.56 10.46 -1.58
N TRP A 98 10.54 11.36 -1.60
CA TRP A 98 11.79 11.15 -2.33
C TRP A 98 12.99 11.18 -1.38
N VAL A 99 14.01 10.40 -1.73
CA VAL A 99 15.31 10.44 -1.05
C VAL A 99 16.37 10.76 -2.08
N GLY A 100 17.05 11.86 -1.82
CA GLY A 100 18.26 12.24 -2.54
C GLY A 100 19.50 11.76 -1.81
N TYR A 101 20.60 11.61 -2.54
CA TYR A 101 21.85 11.07 -2.01
C TYR A 101 23.05 11.91 -2.44
N SER A 102 24.05 12.00 -1.57
CA SER A 102 25.30 12.71 -1.85
C SER A 102 26.18 12.00 -2.86
N GLU A 103 26.03 10.68 -3.05
CA GLU A 103 26.80 9.89 -4.01
C GLU A 103 25.90 9.23 -5.06
N PRO A 104 26.46 8.82 -6.23
CA PRO A 104 25.75 7.98 -7.19
C PRO A 104 25.36 6.63 -6.59
N GLY A 105 24.33 6.01 -7.16
CA GLY A 105 23.88 4.67 -6.77
C GLY A 105 23.16 4.58 -5.44
N PHE A 106 22.57 5.69 -4.98
CA PHE A 106 21.83 5.77 -3.72
C PHE A 106 22.71 5.55 -2.49
N GLU A 107 23.95 6.06 -2.56
CA GLU A 107 24.98 5.91 -1.52
C GLU A 107 25.27 7.24 -0.81
N GLY A 108 25.94 7.16 0.34
CA GLY A 108 26.36 8.34 1.11
C GLY A 108 25.22 8.95 1.92
N GLN A 109 25.29 10.27 2.12
CA GLN A 109 24.34 10.99 2.97
C GLN A 109 22.96 11.05 2.30
N GLN A 110 21.92 10.74 3.07
CA GLN A 110 20.53 10.78 2.63
C GLN A 110 19.90 12.15 2.91
N PHE A 111 19.13 12.65 1.95
CA PHE A 111 18.36 13.89 2.03
C PHE A 111 16.89 13.59 1.77
N ILE A 112 16.04 13.89 2.76
CA ILE A 112 14.60 13.64 2.69
C ILE A 112 13.93 14.80 1.95
N LEU A 113 13.21 14.46 0.88
CA LEU A 113 12.56 15.41 -0.02
C LEU A 113 11.05 15.17 -0.01
N GLU A 114 10.34 16.01 0.72
CA GLU A 114 8.87 16.08 0.73
C GLU A 114 8.35 16.90 -0.45
N GLU A 115 7.05 16.82 -0.70
CA GLU A 115 6.37 17.68 -1.66
C GLU A 115 6.63 19.17 -1.37
N GLY A 116 7.09 19.91 -2.38
CA GLY A 116 7.56 21.27 -2.22
C GLY A 116 8.63 21.72 -3.22
N GLU A 117 9.05 22.97 -3.06
CA GLU A 117 10.08 23.62 -3.88
C GLU A 117 11.36 23.77 -3.06
N TYR A 118 12.48 23.36 -3.66
CA TYR A 118 13.82 23.47 -3.09
C TYR A 118 14.68 24.28 -4.06
N LEU A 119 14.95 25.54 -3.69
CA LEU A 119 15.57 26.54 -4.56
C LEU A 119 17.08 26.38 -4.64
N ASP A 120 17.72 25.77 -3.64
CA ASP A 120 19.14 25.42 -3.65
C ASP A 120 19.48 24.30 -2.65
N CYS A 121 20.75 23.92 -2.57
CA CYS A 121 21.20 22.82 -1.73
C CYS A 121 21.02 23.03 -0.22
N SER A 122 20.86 24.27 0.22
CA SER A 122 20.60 24.57 1.62
C SER A 122 19.17 24.21 2.04
N ASP A 123 18.22 24.16 1.11
CA ASP A 123 16.82 23.83 1.39
C ASP A 123 16.62 22.35 1.74
N TRP A 124 17.40 21.43 1.15
CA TRP A 124 17.38 20.01 1.51
C TRP A 124 18.41 19.63 2.59
N GLY A 125 19.07 20.62 3.20
CA GLY A 125 19.96 20.41 4.34
C GLY A 125 21.38 19.93 3.97
N GLY A 126 21.77 20.01 2.70
CA GLY A 126 23.10 19.65 2.23
C GLY A 126 24.07 20.83 2.13
N SER A 127 25.38 20.55 2.17
CA SER A 127 26.42 21.47 1.68
C SER A 127 26.90 21.11 0.27
N GLU A 128 26.39 20.01 -0.29
CA GLU A 128 26.84 19.38 -1.52
C GLU A 128 25.69 19.20 -2.53
N GLN A 129 26.04 18.93 -3.79
CA GLN A 129 25.07 18.64 -4.83
C GLN A 129 24.46 17.25 -4.63
N LEU A 130 23.20 17.08 -5.02
CA LEU A 130 22.56 15.78 -5.07
C LEU A 130 23.08 14.99 -6.28
N LEU A 131 23.60 13.78 -6.07
CA LEU A 131 24.19 12.97 -7.14
C LEU A 131 23.32 11.80 -7.58
N SER A 132 22.43 11.31 -6.72
CA SER A 132 21.37 10.37 -7.12
C SER A 132 20.07 10.66 -6.36
N LEU A 133 18.96 10.20 -6.92
CA LEU A 133 17.62 10.51 -6.44
C LEU A 133 16.72 9.31 -6.68
N ARG A 134 15.90 8.93 -5.70
CA ARG A 134 14.89 7.89 -5.90
C ARG A 134 13.60 8.21 -5.16
N PRO A 135 12.45 7.82 -5.71
CA PRO A 135 11.21 7.82 -4.96
C PRO A 135 11.14 6.63 -3.99
N ILE A 136 10.41 6.81 -2.91
CA ILE A 136 10.11 5.76 -1.93
C ILE A 136 8.73 5.19 -2.25
N LEU A 137 8.70 3.92 -2.63
CA LEU A 137 7.49 3.21 -3.05
C LEU A 137 7.00 2.30 -1.91
N GLY A 138 6.74 2.92 -0.75
CA GLY A 138 6.34 2.21 0.47
C GLY A 138 4.83 2.19 0.74
N ASP A 139 4.43 1.36 1.71
CA ASP A 139 3.15 1.55 2.40
C ASP A 139 3.35 2.62 3.48
N PHE A 140 2.65 3.75 3.39
CA PHE A 140 2.75 4.85 4.36
C PHE A 140 1.63 4.85 5.39
N MET A 141 0.74 3.85 5.32
CA MET A 141 -0.46 3.81 6.14
C MET A 141 -0.18 3.17 7.49
N SER A 142 0.53 2.05 7.54
CA SER A 142 0.68 1.23 8.76
C SER A 142 2.14 1.14 9.19
N PRO A 143 2.67 2.14 9.92
CA PRO A 143 4.05 2.10 10.38
C PRO A 143 4.21 1.10 11.53
N HIS A 144 5.07 0.09 11.33
CA HIS A 144 5.50 -0.83 12.37
C HIS A 144 6.98 -1.17 12.17
N LEU A 145 7.78 -0.81 13.16
CA LEU A 145 9.23 -0.94 13.17
C LEU A 145 9.65 -1.72 14.41
N LYS A 146 10.54 -2.69 14.24
CA LYS A 146 11.17 -3.39 15.35
C LYS A 146 12.68 -3.18 15.33
N MET A 147 13.23 -2.74 16.46
CA MET A 147 14.65 -2.41 16.59
C MET A 147 15.32 -3.33 17.60
N PHE A 148 16.57 -3.72 17.33
CA PHE A 148 17.31 -4.71 18.14
C PHE A 148 18.67 -4.18 18.53
N SER A 149 19.07 -4.40 19.79
CA SER A 149 20.39 -4.01 20.27
C SER A 149 21.52 -4.88 19.72
N ASP A 150 21.17 -6.03 19.13
CA ASP A 150 22.07 -7.01 18.52
C ASP A 150 22.05 -6.92 16.98
N ARG A 151 23.10 -7.42 16.33
CA ARG A 151 23.09 -7.65 14.87
C ARG A 151 22.20 -8.86 14.53
N ASP A 152 21.76 -8.94 13.28
CA ASP A 152 21.03 -10.09 12.73
C ASP A 152 19.83 -10.54 13.59
N PHE A 153 19.08 -9.58 14.14
CA PHE A 153 17.84 -9.81 14.91
C PHE A 153 18.03 -10.70 16.13
N GLY A 154 19.19 -10.61 16.78
CA GLY A 154 19.55 -11.44 17.93
C GLY A 154 18.51 -11.42 19.07
N ASN A 155 18.22 -12.61 19.61
CA ASN A 155 17.17 -12.81 20.61
C ASN A 155 17.62 -12.55 22.06
N VAL A 156 18.90 -12.20 22.26
CA VAL A 156 19.54 -12.10 23.59
C VAL A 156 19.49 -10.66 24.10
N GLY A 157 19.68 -9.69 23.21
CA GLY A 157 19.62 -8.27 23.47
C GLY A 157 18.21 -7.72 23.64
N VAL A 158 18.15 -6.45 24.01
CA VAL A 158 16.88 -5.72 24.16
C VAL A 158 16.32 -5.41 22.76
N ASN A 159 15.01 -5.53 22.60
CA ASN A 159 14.30 -5.12 21.41
C ASN A 159 13.11 -4.23 21.77
N ILE A 160 12.64 -3.44 20.81
CA ILE A 160 11.49 -2.56 20.95
C ILE A 160 10.68 -2.55 19.65
N ASP A 161 9.36 -2.53 19.81
CA ASP A 161 8.38 -2.37 18.73
C ASP A 161 7.83 -0.94 18.76
N LEU A 162 7.89 -0.24 17.62
CA LEU A 162 7.46 1.15 17.44
C LEU A 162 6.37 1.24 16.37
N SER A 163 5.32 2.01 16.67
CA SER A 163 4.23 2.37 15.74
C SER A 163 3.97 3.88 15.68
N VAL A 164 4.63 4.64 16.55
CA VAL A 164 4.49 6.10 16.72
C VAL A 164 5.86 6.77 16.74
N PRO A 165 5.95 8.09 16.49
CA PRO A 165 7.20 8.82 16.64
C PRO A 165 7.75 8.71 18.06
N VAL A 166 9.06 8.51 18.18
CA VAL A 166 9.80 8.50 19.44
C VAL A 166 10.86 9.59 19.38
N ILE A 167 10.67 10.65 20.17
CA ILE A 167 11.57 11.82 20.20
C ILE A 167 12.88 11.54 20.95
N ASN A 168 12.87 10.59 21.89
CA ASN A 168 14.02 10.18 22.68
C ASN A 168 13.94 8.69 23.00
N MET A 169 14.83 7.90 22.42
CA MET A 169 14.86 6.45 22.61
C MET A 169 15.23 6.04 24.05
N GLU A 170 15.92 6.90 24.82
CA GLU A 170 16.25 6.58 26.21
C GLU A 170 15.01 6.48 27.11
N ASP A 171 13.96 7.24 26.82
CA ASP A 171 12.71 7.27 27.60
C ASP A 171 11.90 5.96 27.45
N THR A 172 12.23 5.14 26.45
CA THR A 172 11.58 3.85 26.19
C THR A 172 12.21 2.68 26.95
N GLY A 173 13.38 2.89 27.57
CA GLY A 173 14.18 1.83 28.21
C GLY A 173 14.97 0.94 27.24
N TYR A 174 14.81 1.10 25.92
CA TYR A 174 15.63 0.43 24.90
C TYR A 174 17.06 1.00 24.84
N GLY A 175 17.22 2.31 25.01
CA GLY A 175 18.50 3.03 24.86
C GLY A 175 18.76 3.48 23.42
N VAL A 176 19.98 3.94 23.12
CA VAL A 176 20.32 4.50 21.79
C VAL A 176 21.07 3.55 20.88
N LYS A 177 21.44 2.36 21.36
CA LYS A 177 22.27 1.41 20.62
C LYS A 177 21.39 0.48 19.79
N THR A 178 21.39 0.69 18.47
CA THR A 178 20.65 -0.14 17.51
C THR A 178 21.61 -0.81 16.54
N GLN A 179 21.51 -2.13 16.41
CA GLN A 179 22.40 -2.91 15.54
C GLN A 179 21.67 -3.69 14.45
N SER A 180 20.37 -3.94 14.56
CA SER A 180 19.55 -4.42 13.45
C SER A 180 18.12 -3.89 13.57
N VAL A 181 17.42 -3.85 12.44
CA VAL A 181 16.11 -3.25 12.28
C VAL A 181 15.24 -4.11 11.36
N ASP A 182 14.07 -4.49 11.83
CA ASP A 182 13.02 -5.15 11.04
C ASP A 182 11.89 -4.15 10.82
N VAL A 183 11.78 -3.64 9.61
CA VAL A 183 10.67 -2.77 9.21
C VAL A 183 9.55 -3.67 8.71
N ILE A 184 8.60 -3.96 9.60
CA ILE A 184 7.48 -4.88 9.33
C ILE A 184 6.51 -4.24 8.32
N SER A 185 6.24 -2.94 8.48
CA SER A 185 5.44 -2.12 7.57
C SER A 185 5.71 -0.62 7.79
N GLY A 186 5.28 0.22 6.85
CA GLY A 186 5.58 1.65 6.90
C GLY A 186 6.86 2.03 6.19
N VAL A 187 7.11 3.33 6.21
CA VAL A 187 8.41 3.93 5.96
C VAL A 187 8.78 4.72 7.20
N TRP A 188 10.02 4.60 7.63
CA TRP A 188 10.53 5.24 8.84
C TRP A 188 11.77 6.06 8.54
N VAL A 189 11.91 7.15 9.30
CA VAL A 189 13.12 7.95 9.35
C VAL A 189 13.74 7.78 10.72
N LEU A 190 14.97 7.28 10.74
CA LEU A 190 15.76 7.05 11.93
C LEU A 190 16.81 8.16 12.05
N PHE A 191 17.08 8.62 13.27
CA PHE A 191 17.95 9.76 13.52
C PHE A 191 19.04 9.42 14.52
N GLU A 192 20.27 9.86 14.24
CA GLU A 192 21.43 9.65 15.13
C GLU A 192 21.25 10.38 16.48
N GLU A 193 20.58 11.54 16.47
CA GLU A 193 20.36 12.38 17.65
C GLU A 193 18.88 12.42 18.10
N LEU A 194 18.68 12.93 19.32
CA LEU A 194 17.34 13.15 19.89
C LEU A 194 16.62 14.29 19.16
N GLY A 195 15.30 14.31 19.24
CA GLY A 195 14.52 15.43 18.67
C GLY A 195 14.47 15.44 17.14
N PHE A 196 14.67 14.29 16.49
CA PHE A 196 14.68 14.15 15.02
C PHE A 196 15.81 14.96 14.36
N CYS A 197 17.00 14.91 14.97
CA CYS A 197 18.20 15.66 14.56
C CYS A 197 19.37 14.75 14.20
N GLY A 198 20.43 15.35 13.65
CA GLY A 198 21.65 14.64 13.23
C GLY A 198 21.50 14.00 11.85
N GLU A 199 22.31 12.98 11.58
CA GLU A 199 22.16 12.17 10.36
C GLU A 199 20.82 11.42 10.39
N SER A 200 20.13 11.41 9.26
CA SER A 200 18.84 10.76 9.07
C SER A 200 18.94 9.62 8.08
N PHE A 201 18.24 8.53 8.35
CA PHE A 201 18.25 7.32 7.53
C PHE A 201 16.80 6.91 7.23
N VAL A 202 16.45 6.81 5.96
CA VAL A 202 15.15 6.31 5.52
C VAL A 202 15.22 4.79 5.40
N VAL A 203 14.34 4.10 6.11
CA VAL A 203 14.20 2.65 6.06
C VAL A 203 12.78 2.28 5.60
N GLU A 204 12.73 1.34 4.66
CA GLU A 204 11.51 0.81 4.05
C GLU A 204 11.27 -0.61 4.56
N LYS A 205 10.09 -1.18 4.25
CA LYS A 205 9.77 -2.56 4.63
C LYS A 205 10.91 -3.53 4.25
N GLY A 206 11.47 -4.22 5.25
CA GLY A 206 12.63 -5.08 5.02
C GLY A 206 13.41 -5.40 6.30
N LEU A 207 14.37 -6.30 6.14
CA LEU A 207 15.27 -6.77 7.20
C LEU A 207 16.65 -6.13 7.00
N TYR A 208 17.09 -5.36 7.99
CA TYR A 208 18.41 -4.75 8.05
C TYR A 208 19.22 -5.37 9.19
N GLY A 209 20.23 -6.18 8.86
CA GLY A 209 21.00 -6.97 9.83
C GLY A 209 22.11 -6.20 10.54
N CYS A 210 22.53 -5.05 9.99
CA CYS A 210 23.58 -4.21 10.55
C CYS A 210 23.41 -2.71 10.20
N PRO A 211 24.05 -1.78 10.94
CA PRO A 211 23.94 -0.34 10.69
C PRO A 211 24.32 0.11 9.29
N GLU A 212 25.27 -0.62 8.69
CA GLU A 212 25.71 -0.36 7.34
C GLU A 212 24.58 -0.57 6.31
N ASP A 213 23.60 -1.45 6.59
CA ASP A 213 22.48 -1.74 5.68
C ASP A 213 21.52 -0.56 5.50
N TRP A 214 21.47 0.39 6.45
CA TRP A 214 20.69 1.64 6.33
C TRP A 214 21.58 2.87 6.14
N GLY A 215 22.88 2.68 5.87
CA GLY A 215 23.83 3.76 5.59
C GLY A 215 24.44 4.43 6.82
N ALA A 216 24.26 3.88 8.03
CA ALA A 216 24.85 4.47 9.24
C ALA A 216 26.27 3.97 9.50
N LEU A 217 27.17 4.89 9.86
CA LEU A 217 28.55 4.56 10.27
C LEU A 217 28.67 4.07 11.72
N LYS A 218 27.65 4.32 12.55
CA LYS A 218 27.62 3.98 13.97
C LYS A 218 26.26 3.36 14.33
N PRO A 219 26.23 2.41 15.29
CA PRO A 219 24.99 1.80 15.77
C PRO A 219 24.24 2.71 16.77
N ARG A 220 24.10 4.00 16.46
CA ARG A 220 23.47 4.99 17.35
C ARG A 220 22.23 5.56 16.67
N LEU A 221 21.07 5.33 17.28
CA LEU A 221 19.80 5.93 16.90
C LEU A 221 19.10 6.43 18.17
N ALA A 222 18.81 7.74 18.23
CA ALA A 222 18.27 8.39 19.43
C ALA A 222 16.85 8.93 19.23
N SER A 223 16.35 8.99 18.00
CA SER A 223 14.94 9.22 17.72
C SER A 223 14.50 8.54 16.41
N ALA A 224 13.20 8.29 16.28
CA ALA A 224 12.62 7.62 15.11
C ALA A 224 11.23 8.18 14.81
N MET A 225 10.91 8.35 13.52
CA MET A 225 9.64 8.93 13.09
C MET A 225 9.09 8.21 11.86
N PRO A 226 7.82 7.75 11.87
CA PRO A 226 7.20 7.21 10.66
C PRO A 226 6.81 8.32 9.69
N VAL A 227 6.89 8.01 8.40
CA VAL A 227 6.36 8.83 7.31
C VAL A 227 4.89 8.47 7.12
N ARG A 228 3.99 9.46 7.05
CA ARG A 228 2.54 9.24 6.97
C ARG A 228 1.90 9.98 5.81
N VAL A 229 0.77 9.47 5.32
CA VAL A 229 -0.08 10.20 4.37
C VAL A 229 -0.88 11.26 5.13
N ASP A 230 -0.94 12.50 4.61
CA ASP A 230 -1.60 13.61 5.31
C ASP A 230 -3.14 13.49 5.27
N ASP A 231 -3.69 13.09 4.12
CA ASP A 231 -5.13 12.95 3.91
C ASP A 231 -5.45 11.59 3.26
N PHE A 232 -5.44 10.54 4.08
CA PHE A 232 -5.66 9.19 3.58
C PHE A 232 -7.11 8.89 3.20
N ASP A 233 -8.08 9.63 3.76
CA ASP A 233 -9.52 9.40 3.49
C ASP A 233 -9.92 9.88 2.07
N ASN A 234 -9.16 10.80 1.48
CA ASN A 234 -9.40 11.35 0.15
C ASN A 234 -8.49 10.77 -0.95
N ALA A 235 -7.64 9.79 -0.62
CA ALA A 235 -6.77 9.18 -1.62
C ALA A 235 -7.57 8.46 -2.71
N ALA A 236 -7.21 8.68 -3.99
CA ALA A 236 -7.88 8.02 -5.09
C ALA A 236 -7.75 6.49 -5.00
N LYS A 237 -8.89 5.79 -4.88
CA LYS A 237 -8.96 4.32 -4.78
C LYS A 237 -8.56 3.63 -6.08
N PHE A 238 -8.88 4.28 -7.19
CA PHE A 238 -8.54 3.87 -8.54
C PHE A 238 -7.98 5.10 -9.26
N LYS A 239 -6.83 4.95 -9.90
CA LYS A 239 -6.25 6.00 -10.73
C LYS A 239 -5.37 5.34 -11.79
N VAL A 240 -5.61 5.68 -13.06
CA VAL A 240 -4.80 5.24 -14.20
C VAL A 240 -4.56 6.42 -15.13
N GLN A 241 -3.36 6.53 -15.68
CA GLN A 241 -3.02 7.48 -16.73
C GLN A 241 -2.78 6.70 -18.03
N LEU A 242 -3.54 7.06 -19.07
CA LEU A 242 -3.38 6.50 -20.41
C LEU A 242 -2.61 7.49 -21.27
N PHE A 243 -1.67 6.99 -22.06
CA PHE A 243 -0.78 7.79 -22.89
C PHE A 243 -0.96 7.44 -24.37
N SER A 244 -0.95 8.46 -25.22
CA SER A 244 -1.13 8.26 -26.67
C SER A 244 0.03 7.57 -27.35
N ASP A 245 1.24 7.72 -26.80
CA ASP A 245 2.47 7.17 -27.35
C ASP A 245 3.09 6.14 -26.40
N PRO A 246 3.95 5.22 -26.91
CA PRO A 246 4.74 4.33 -26.06
C PRO A 246 5.66 5.11 -25.11
N GLY A 247 6.18 4.46 -24.07
CA GLY A 247 7.14 5.06 -23.15
C GLY A 247 6.57 6.15 -22.24
N PHE A 248 5.24 6.19 -22.07
CA PHE A 248 4.54 7.20 -21.26
C PHE A 248 4.62 8.63 -21.84
N GLU A 249 4.65 8.74 -23.17
CA GLU A 249 4.73 10.01 -23.89
C GLU A 249 3.40 10.43 -24.53
N GLY A 250 3.38 11.65 -25.07
CA GLY A 250 2.25 12.19 -25.80
C GLY A 250 1.15 12.78 -24.92
N SER A 251 -0.09 12.71 -25.40
CA SER A 251 -1.25 13.17 -24.66
C SER A 251 -1.61 12.20 -23.53
N VAL A 252 -1.99 12.76 -22.37
CA VAL A 252 -2.31 11.99 -21.16
C VAL A 252 -3.80 12.11 -20.86
N LEU A 253 -4.46 10.97 -20.64
CA LEU A 253 -5.84 10.88 -20.16
C LEU A 253 -5.86 10.21 -18.78
N PRO A 254 -6.06 10.96 -17.69
CA PRO A 254 -6.27 10.38 -16.36
C PRO A 254 -7.71 9.86 -16.21
N LEU A 255 -7.87 8.71 -15.57
CA LEU A 255 -9.15 8.12 -15.19
C LEU A 255 -9.11 7.67 -13.73
N GLU A 256 -10.18 7.96 -13.00
CA GLU A 256 -10.39 7.51 -11.61
C GLU A 256 -11.60 6.58 -11.46
N ASP A 257 -12.38 6.43 -12.52
CA ASP A 257 -13.56 5.57 -12.59
C ASP A 257 -13.59 4.76 -13.90
N SER A 258 -14.48 3.76 -13.93
CA SER A 258 -14.70 2.95 -15.13
C SER A 258 -15.15 3.81 -16.32
N ALA A 259 -14.54 3.58 -17.48
CA ALA A 259 -14.88 4.22 -18.75
C ALA A 259 -15.39 3.17 -19.75
N ALA A 260 -16.70 3.13 -20.00
CA ALA A 260 -17.33 2.20 -20.95
C ALA A 260 -16.93 2.48 -22.41
N SER A 261 -16.52 3.71 -22.72
CA SER A 261 -15.87 4.03 -23.99
C SER A 261 -14.86 5.13 -23.75
N LEU A 262 -13.66 4.96 -24.28
CA LEU A 262 -12.73 6.07 -24.45
C LEU A 262 -13.29 7.03 -25.52
N GLN A 263 -13.03 8.33 -25.37
CA GLN A 263 -13.54 9.35 -26.29
C GLN A 263 -12.95 9.16 -27.70
N ASP A 264 -13.69 9.61 -28.72
CA ASP A 264 -13.25 9.51 -30.12
C ASP A 264 -11.87 10.17 -30.31
N GLY A 265 -10.89 9.39 -30.80
CA GLY A 265 -9.54 9.86 -31.11
C GLY A 265 -8.47 9.58 -30.04
N VAL A 266 -8.84 9.05 -28.87
CA VAL A 266 -7.86 8.59 -27.88
C VAL A 266 -7.29 7.24 -28.32
N SER A 267 -6.05 7.24 -28.79
CA SER A 267 -5.26 6.02 -28.95
C SER A 267 -4.55 5.73 -27.63
N VAL A 268 -4.57 4.49 -27.15
CA VAL A 268 -3.80 4.08 -25.98
C VAL A 268 -2.60 3.28 -26.46
N SER A 269 -1.40 3.74 -26.13
CA SER A 269 -0.15 3.06 -26.49
C SER A 269 0.64 2.62 -25.26
N SER A 270 0.53 3.35 -24.14
CA SER A 270 1.13 2.99 -22.85
C SER A 270 0.24 3.47 -21.69
N CYS A 271 0.45 2.95 -20.48
CA CYS A 271 -0.31 3.40 -19.30
C CYS A 271 0.46 3.26 -17.98
N LYS A 272 0.10 4.09 -17.00
CA LYS A 272 0.53 3.95 -15.60
C LYS A 272 -0.70 3.73 -14.72
N VAL A 273 -0.79 2.57 -14.08
CA VAL A 273 -1.79 2.32 -13.05
C VAL A 273 -1.21 2.79 -11.72
N LEU A 274 -1.80 3.86 -11.18
CA LEU A 274 -1.33 4.52 -9.97
C LEU A 274 -2.05 4.01 -8.72
N ALA A 275 -3.32 3.63 -8.84
CA ALA A 275 -4.11 3.07 -7.76
C ALA A 275 -5.14 2.04 -8.25
N GLY A 276 -5.40 1.05 -7.39
CA GLY A 276 -6.34 -0.04 -7.64
C GLY A 276 -5.88 -1.03 -8.71
N SER A 277 -6.80 -1.90 -9.14
CA SER A 277 -6.61 -2.79 -10.28
C SER A 277 -7.67 -2.50 -11.33
N TRP A 278 -7.30 -2.65 -12.60
CA TRP A 278 -8.14 -2.29 -13.74
C TRP A 278 -8.25 -3.45 -14.73
N LEU A 279 -9.37 -3.51 -15.43
CA LEU A 279 -9.56 -4.35 -16.62
C LEU A 279 -9.59 -3.45 -17.84
N ALA A 280 -8.62 -3.61 -18.73
CA ALA A 280 -8.64 -2.98 -20.05
C ALA A 280 -9.25 -3.93 -21.07
N PHE A 281 -10.07 -3.42 -21.98
CA PHE A 281 -10.81 -4.21 -22.96
C PHE A 281 -10.55 -3.76 -24.40
N GLU A 282 -10.52 -4.73 -25.31
CA GLU A 282 -10.40 -4.44 -26.74
C GLU A 282 -11.66 -3.82 -27.35
N GLY A 283 -12.82 -4.05 -26.74
CA GLY A 283 -14.11 -3.49 -27.17
C GLY A 283 -14.62 -2.37 -26.26
N GLN A 284 -15.59 -1.62 -26.76
CA GLN A 284 -16.41 -0.72 -25.94
C GLN A 284 -17.32 -1.54 -25.02
N ASP A 285 -17.92 -0.88 -24.02
CA ASP A 285 -18.84 -1.46 -23.04
C ASP A 285 -18.29 -2.71 -22.35
N PHE A 286 -16.98 -2.73 -22.09
CA PHE A 286 -16.27 -3.82 -21.41
C PHE A 286 -16.39 -5.16 -22.15
N THR A 287 -16.35 -5.12 -23.49
CA THR A 287 -16.48 -6.31 -24.34
C THR A 287 -15.16 -6.73 -25.00
N GLY A 288 -15.12 -7.95 -25.53
CA GLY A 288 -13.94 -8.47 -26.23
C GLY A 288 -12.91 -9.07 -25.29
N ARG A 289 -11.63 -9.09 -25.72
CA ARG A 289 -10.54 -9.57 -24.88
C ARG A 289 -10.27 -8.56 -23.78
N MET A 290 -9.88 -9.07 -22.60
CA MET A 290 -9.56 -8.25 -21.46
C MET A 290 -8.17 -8.52 -20.91
N TYR A 291 -7.61 -7.52 -20.25
CA TYR A 291 -6.27 -7.49 -19.70
C TYR A 291 -6.33 -6.95 -18.28
N VAL A 292 -5.79 -7.69 -17.32
CA VAL A 292 -5.70 -7.22 -15.93
C VAL A 292 -4.47 -6.34 -15.79
N LEU A 293 -4.69 -5.09 -15.35
CA LEU A 293 -3.66 -4.11 -15.10
C LEU A 293 -3.61 -3.84 -13.58
N GLU A 294 -2.51 -4.26 -12.96
CA GLU A 294 -2.18 -3.99 -11.55
C GLU A 294 -1.37 -2.69 -11.47
N VAL A 295 -1.19 -2.15 -10.26
CA VAL A 295 -0.37 -0.94 -10.05
C VAL A 295 1.02 -1.13 -10.66
N GLY A 296 1.43 -0.21 -11.52
CA GLY A 296 2.67 -0.28 -12.27
C GLY A 296 2.66 0.49 -13.60
N GLY A 297 3.83 0.58 -14.22
CA GLY A 297 4.03 1.17 -15.55
C GLY A 297 4.02 0.11 -16.66
N TYR A 298 3.24 0.38 -17.71
CA TYR A 298 3.13 -0.44 -18.91
C TYR A 298 3.58 0.39 -20.12
N PRO A 299 4.88 0.34 -20.50
CA PRO A 299 5.47 1.26 -21.49
C PRO A 299 4.97 1.03 -22.92
N ASP A 300 4.31 -0.11 -23.18
CA ASP A 300 3.68 -0.38 -24.45
C ASP A 300 2.49 -1.34 -24.28
N LEU A 301 1.71 -1.52 -25.36
CA LEU A 301 0.59 -2.46 -25.41
C LEU A 301 1.00 -3.92 -25.13
N ARG A 302 2.22 -4.35 -25.49
CA ARG A 302 2.68 -5.72 -25.22
C ARG A 302 2.90 -5.95 -23.73
N ALA A 303 3.40 -4.94 -23.01
CA ALA A 303 3.51 -4.98 -21.55
C ALA A 303 2.13 -5.15 -20.89
N MET A 304 1.07 -4.59 -21.47
CA MET A 304 -0.33 -4.83 -21.03
C MET A 304 -0.84 -6.24 -21.38
N GLY A 305 -0.11 -7.01 -22.19
CA GLY A 305 -0.53 -8.31 -22.71
C GLY A 305 -1.23 -8.26 -24.07
N CYS A 306 -1.30 -7.09 -24.71
CA CYS A 306 -1.85 -6.93 -26.06
C CYS A 306 -0.81 -7.32 -27.13
N VAL A 307 -0.82 -8.60 -27.51
CA VAL A 307 0.21 -9.14 -28.44
C VAL A 307 -0.18 -9.00 -29.92
N SER A 308 -1.44 -8.68 -30.24
CA SER A 308 -1.86 -8.49 -31.64
C SER A 308 -1.44 -7.12 -32.15
N ALA A 309 -0.97 -7.06 -33.39
CA ALA A 309 -0.68 -5.79 -34.07
C ALA A 309 -1.95 -4.92 -34.29
N SER A 310 -3.13 -5.52 -34.15
CA SER A 310 -4.43 -4.84 -34.26
C SER A 310 -5.09 -4.58 -32.90
N SER A 311 -4.42 -4.87 -31.79
CA SER A 311 -5.01 -4.66 -30.46
C SER A 311 -5.11 -3.16 -30.18
N SER A 312 -6.26 -2.74 -29.68
CA SER A 312 -6.52 -1.38 -29.21
C SER A 312 -7.29 -1.50 -27.90
N ILE A 313 -7.05 -0.61 -26.94
CA ILE A 313 -7.87 -0.53 -25.74
C ILE A 313 -8.97 0.49 -25.97
N LEU A 314 -10.24 0.09 -25.78
CA LEU A 314 -11.41 0.94 -26.05
C LEU A 314 -12.26 1.22 -24.81
N SER A 315 -12.13 0.41 -23.75
CA SER A 315 -12.80 0.66 -22.47
C SER A 315 -11.96 0.14 -21.30
N LEU A 316 -12.15 0.73 -20.11
CA LEU A 316 -11.48 0.34 -18.88
C LEU A 316 -12.49 0.23 -17.73
N GLN A 317 -12.39 -0.83 -16.94
CA GLN A 317 -13.24 -1.06 -15.77
C GLN A 317 -12.40 -1.16 -14.50
N THR A 318 -12.85 -0.53 -13.43
CA THR A 318 -12.25 -0.69 -12.11
C THR A 318 -12.57 -2.07 -11.54
N VAL A 319 -11.57 -2.72 -10.95
CA VAL A 319 -11.75 -3.99 -10.25
C VAL A 319 -12.05 -3.69 -8.78
N GLY A 320 -13.32 -3.82 -8.40
CA GLY A 320 -13.74 -3.68 -7.00
C GLY A 320 -13.01 -4.62 -6.04
N PHE A 321 -13.17 -4.39 -4.74
CA PHE A 321 -12.44 -5.08 -3.70
C PHE A 321 -13.12 -6.38 -3.26
N GLU A 322 -12.32 -7.40 -2.96
CA GLU A 322 -12.76 -8.67 -2.37
C GLU A 322 -12.11 -8.87 -1.00
N PHE A 323 -12.89 -9.32 -0.01
CA PHE A 323 -12.46 -9.49 1.38
C PHE A 323 -12.68 -10.93 1.83
N SER A 324 -12.04 -11.86 1.13
CA SER A 324 -12.07 -13.29 1.44
C SER A 324 -10.73 -13.94 1.08
N LEU A 325 -10.40 -15.04 1.74
CA LEU A 325 -9.20 -15.81 1.39
C LEU A 325 -9.34 -16.42 -0.01
N PRO A 326 -8.28 -16.45 -0.82
CA PRO A 326 -8.32 -17.04 -2.14
C PRO A 326 -8.63 -18.54 -2.06
N SER A 327 -9.72 -18.95 -2.70
CA SER A 327 -10.07 -20.36 -2.91
C SER A 327 -10.82 -20.53 -4.22
N ILE A 328 -10.28 -21.37 -5.10
CA ILE A 328 -10.89 -21.73 -6.37
C ILE A 328 -10.96 -23.25 -6.51
N THR A 329 -12.14 -23.76 -6.86
CA THR A 329 -12.37 -25.17 -7.13
C THR A 329 -12.59 -25.38 -8.62
N LEU A 330 -11.76 -26.22 -9.23
CA LEU A 330 -11.82 -26.60 -10.63
C LEU A 330 -12.47 -27.98 -10.80
N PHE A 331 -13.41 -28.10 -11.73
CA PHE A 331 -14.17 -29.32 -11.96
C PHE A 331 -13.93 -29.88 -13.37
N GLU A 332 -13.83 -31.21 -13.46
CA GLU A 332 -13.59 -31.90 -14.72
C GLU A 332 -14.79 -31.88 -15.69
N ARG A 333 -16.00 -31.68 -15.17
CA ARG A 333 -17.26 -31.65 -15.94
C ARG A 333 -17.97 -30.31 -15.75
N SER A 334 -18.84 -29.96 -16.70
CA SER A 334 -19.76 -28.83 -16.56
C SER A 334 -20.75 -29.05 -15.39
N GLY A 335 -21.31 -27.98 -14.86
CA GLY A 335 -22.28 -27.99 -13.76
C GLY A 335 -21.70 -28.27 -12.38
N LEU A 336 -20.39 -28.01 -12.17
CA LEU A 336 -19.68 -28.23 -10.90
C LEU A 336 -19.66 -29.70 -10.47
N TRP A 337 -19.50 -30.62 -11.43
CA TRP A 337 -19.52 -32.07 -11.20
C TRP A 337 -18.20 -32.76 -11.56
N GLY A 338 -18.02 -33.97 -11.03
CA GLY A 338 -16.87 -34.83 -11.33
C GLY A 338 -15.70 -34.60 -10.37
N LYS A 339 -14.49 -34.99 -10.80
CA LYS A 339 -13.27 -34.77 -10.04
C LYS A 339 -13.09 -33.27 -9.83
N ARG A 340 -12.81 -32.88 -8.58
CA ARG A 340 -12.54 -31.49 -8.19
C ARG A 340 -11.13 -31.33 -7.66
N VAL A 341 -10.55 -30.17 -7.90
CA VAL A 341 -9.26 -29.75 -7.37
C VAL A 341 -9.43 -28.36 -6.78
N VAL A 342 -9.09 -28.20 -5.51
CA VAL A 342 -9.13 -26.93 -4.79
C VAL A 342 -7.72 -26.33 -4.82
N LEU A 343 -7.64 -25.05 -5.16
CA LEU A 343 -6.40 -24.28 -5.14
C LEU A 343 -6.63 -23.02 -4.31
N THR A 344 -5.70 -22.73 -3.40
CA THR A 344 -5.66 -21.49 -2.62
C THR A 344 -4.51 -20.58 -3.04
N GLU A 345 -3.57 -21.14 -3.80
CA GLU A 345 -2.35 -20.46 -4.25
C GLU A 345 -2.24 -20.46 -5.77
N ALA A 346 -1.30 -19.66 -6.27
CA ALA A 346 -1.01 -19.58 -7.69
C ALA A 346 -0.42 -20.89 -8.27
N SER A 347 -0.69 -21.13 -9.55
CA SER A 347 -0.14 -22.24 -10.30
C SER A 347 0.33 -21.79 -11.68
N VAL A 348 1.63 -21.89 -11.93
CA VAL A 348 2.25 -21.62 -13.24
C VAL A 348 1.99 -22.73 -14.26
N ASN A 349 1.65 -23.94 -13.81
CA ASN A 349 1.33 -25.06 -14.69
C ASN A 349 0.31 -25.97 -14.03
N LEU A 350 -0.95 -25.77 -14.41
CA LEU A 350 -2.08 -26.46 -13.80
C LEU A 350 -2.03 -27.99 -14.01
N GLN A 351 -1.49 -28.43 -15.14
CA GLN A 351 -1.39 -29.86 -15.46
C GLN A 351 -0.47 -30.60 -14.48
N LEU A 352 0.58 -29.92 -14.00
CA LEU A 352 1.54 -30.48 -13.03
C LEU A 352 1.09 -30.27 -11.58
N ALA A 353 0.49 -29.12 -11.27
CA ALA A 353 0.19 -28.72 -9.90
C ALA A 353 -1.06 -29.42 -9.31
N GLY A 354 -2.10 -29.65 -10.13
CA GLY A 354 -3.41 -30.10 -9.63
C GLY A 354 -3.88 -31.45 -10.17
N GLY A 355 -3.22 -32.02 -11.17
CA GLY A 355 -3.68 -33.24 -11.83
C GLY A 355 -5.08 -33.12 -12.47
N CYS A 356 -5.52 -31.89 -12.76
CA CYS A 356 -6.74 -31.61 -13.52
C CYS A 356 -6.35 -31.14 -14.92
N SER A 357 -6.29 -32.06 -15.88
CA SER A 357 -5.91 -31.75 -17.26
C SER A 357 -7.06 -31.18 -18.10
N ARG A 358 -8.31 -31.33 -17.62
CA ARG A 358 -9.53 -31.00 -18.36
C ARG A 358 -10.56 -30.30 -17.48
N VAL A 359 -10.41 -29.00 -17.29
CA VAL A 359 -11.38 -28.18 -16.55
C VAL A 359 -12.56 -27.82 -17.46
N GLN A 360 -13.78 -27.98 -16.97
CA GLN A 360 -15.01 -27.63 -17.69
C GLN A 360 -15.95 -26.72 -16.90
N SER A 361 -15.83 -26.67 -15.57
CA SER A 361 -16.51 -25.68 -14.74
C SER A 361 -15.65 -25.29 -13.54
N VAL A 362 -15.97 -24.14 -12.96
CA VAL A 362 -15.16 -23.48 -11.93
C VAL A 362 -16.09 -22.90 -10.88
N LEU A 363 -15.71 -23.01 -9.60
CA LEU A 363 -16.31 -22.29 -8.49
C LEU A 363 -15.22 -21.46 -7.81
N VAL A 364 -15.40 -20.15 -7.77
CA VAL A 364 -14.56 -19.27 -6.94
C VAL A 364 -15.27 -19.08 -5.62
N GLU A 365 -14.73 -19.66 -4.56
CA GLU A 365 -15.30 -19.56 -3.20
C GLU A 365 -14.83 -18.29 -2.49
N GLY A 366 -13.62 -17.82 -2.81
CA GLY A 366 -13.06 -16.59 -2.25
C GLY A 366 -11.86 -16.07 -3.03
N GLY A 367 -11.54 -14.80 -2.79
CA GLY A 367 -10.60 -14.01 -3.57
C GLY A 367 -11.05 -13.77 -5.01
N MET A 368 -10.29 -12.95 -5.73
CA MET A 368 -10.41 -12.79 -7.17
C MET A 368 -9.29 -13.57 -7.85
N TRP A 369 -9.57 -14.21 -8.97
CA TRP A 369 -8.62 -15.10 -9.64
C TRP A 369 -8.41 -14.69 -11.09
N ILE A 370 -7.15 -14.60 -11.50
CA ILE A 370 -6.77 -14.42 -12.89
C ILE A 370 -6.39 -15.78 -13.46
N LEU A 371 -7.13 -16.20 -14.48
CA LEU A 371 -6.89 -17.41 -15.26
C LEU A 371 -6.21 -17.05 -16.56
N TYR A 372 -5.32 -17.93 -17.01
CA TYR A 372 -4.60 -17.80 -18.26
C TYR A 372 -4.78 -19.06 -19.09
N GLU A 373 -5.00 -18.91 -20.39
CA GLU A 373 -5.16 -20.06 -21.30
C GLU A 373 -3.84 -20.85 -21.43
N GLY A 374 -2.70 -20.15 -21.36
CA GLY A 374 -1.36 -20.71 -21.38
C GLY A 374 -0.77 -20.97 -19.99
N ILE A 375 0.33 -21.71 -19.94
CA ILE A 375 1.16 -21.87 -18.73
C ILE A 375 1.98 -20.59 -18.48
N ASN A 376 2.57 -20.46 -17.29
CA ASN A 376 3.43 -19.35 -16.87
C ASN A 376 2.77 -17.97 -17.04
N TYR A 377 1.46 -17.88 -16.77
CA TYR A 377 0.66 -16.66 -16.83
C TYR A 377 0.67 -16.00 -18.23
N ARG A 378 0.62 -16.81 -19.29
CA ARG A 378 0.68 -16.34 -20.68
C ARG A 378 -0.64 -16.50 -21.43
N GLY A 379 -0.82 -15.66 -22.42
CA GLY A 379 -1.94 -15.70 -23.36
C GLY A 379 -3.15 -14.90 -22.85
N PRO A 380 -4.32 -15.11 -23.47
CA PRO A 380 -5.57 -14.48 -23.04
C PRO A 380 -5.84 -14.67 -21.54
N GLN A 381 -6.45 -13.67 -20.92
CA GLN A 381 -6.67 -13.61 -19.47
C GLN A 381 -8.17 -13.57 -19.15
N ILE A 382 -8.54 -14.16 -18.01
CA ILE A 382 -9.88 -14.02 -17.43
C ILE A 382 -9.79 -13.74 -15.94
N LEU A 383 -10.38 -12.64 -15.47
CA LEU A 383 -10.63 -12.37 -14.07
C LEU A 383 -11.98 -12.99 -13.66
N LEU A 384 -11.96 -13.85 -12.65
CA LEU A 384 -13.15 -14.39 -12.01
C LEU A 384 -13.25 -13.84 -10.58
N LYS A 385 -14.41 -13.26 -10.27
CA LYS A 385 -14.82 -12.90 -8.91
C LYS A 385 -15.50 -14.12 -8.24
N PRO A 386 -15.73 -14.11 -6.91
CA PRO A 386 -16.50 -15.16 -6.26
C PRO A 386 -17.82 -15.47 -6.96
N GLY A 387 -18.09 -16.76 -7.15
CA GLY A 387 -19.25 -17.24 -7.90
C GLY A 387 -19.01 -18.49 -8.72
N GLU A 388 -20.05 -18.92 -9.43
CA GLU A 388 -20.08 -20.15 -10.21
C GLU A 388 -19.90 -19.87 -11.72
N VAL A 389 -19.00 -20.62 -12.35
CA VAL A 389 -18.88 -20.73 -13.81
C VAL A 389 -19.22 -22.17 -14.20
N PRO A 390 -20.52 -22.51 -14.39
CA PRO A 390 -20.96 -23.88 -14.61
C PRO A 390 -20.55 -24.44 -15.98
N ASP A 391 -20.22 -23.60 -16.95
CA ASP A 391 -19.68 -24.02 -18.25
C ASP A 391 -18.61 -23.02 -18.71
N LEU A 392 -17.35 -23.41 -18.51
CA LEU A 392 -16.19 -22.58 -18.85
C LEU A 392 -16.12 -22.33 -20.36
N ARG A 393 -16.45 -23.33 -21.19
CA ARG A 393 -16.35 -23.21 -22.65
C ARG A 393 -17.38 -22.23 -23.19
N LYS A 394 -18.60 -22.27 -22.65
CA LYS A 394 -19.63 -21.29 -23.00
C LYS A 394 -19.28 -19.89 -22.51
N PHE A 395 -18.65 -19.80 -21.33
CA PHE A 395 -18.24 -18.53 -20.74
C PHE A 395 -17.09 -17.86 -21.49
N SER A 396 -16.05 -18.60 -21.89
CA SER A 396 -14.80 -18.02 -22.41
C SER A 396 -14.37 -18.48 -23.80
N SER A 397 -15.00 -19.48 -24.39
CA SER A 397 -14.54 -20.24 -25.57
C SER A 397 -13.22 -21.04 -25.39
N TRP A 398 -12.59 -20.99 -24.22
CA TRP A 398 -11.33 -21.67 -23.97
C TRP A 398 -11.50 -23.19 -23.85
N GLN A 399 -10.50 -23.93 -24.33
CA GLN A 399 -10.49 -25.39 -24.21
C GLN A 399 -9.82 -25.90 -22.93
N LYS A 400 -8.97 -25.08 -22.30
CA LYS A 400 -8.20 -25.40 -21.09
C LYS A 400 -7.83 -24.14 -20.31
N ILE A 401 -7.43 -24.36 -19.07
CA ILE A 401 -6.69 -23.38 -18.26
C ILE A 401 -5.25 -23.89 -18.18
N GLY A 402 -4.28 -23.05 -18.50
CA GLY A 402 -2.86 -23.41 -18.42
C GLY A 402 -2.22 -23.01 -17.09
N SER A 403 -2.58 -21.85 -16.58
CA SER A 403 -2.10 -21.31 -15.30
C SER A 403 -3.14 -20.37 -14.70
N LEU A 404 -3.03 -20.12 -13.40
CA LEU A 404 -3.93 -19.22 -12.67
C LEU A 404 -3.27 -18.69 -11.41
N ARG A 405 -3.70 -17.52 -10.94
CA ARG A 405 -3.24 -16.94 -9.67
C ARG A 405 -4.34 -16.09 -9.02
N PRO A 406 -4.31 -15.92 -7.69
CA PRO A 406 -5.07 -14.85 -7.06
C PRO A 406 -4.63 -13.48 -7.60
N LEU A 407 -5.58 -12.55 -7.73
CA LEU A 407 -5.29 -11.12 -7.94
C LEU A 407 -4.85 -10.54 -6.58
N THR A 408 -3.62 -10.07 -6.50
CA THR A 408 -3.10 -9.48 -5.27
C THR A 408 -3.68 -8.09 -5.10
N GLN A 409 -4.24 -7.80 -3.93
CA GLN A 409 -4.74 -6.48 -3.58
C GLN A 409 -3.80 -5.86 -2.55
N LYS A 410 -3.43 -4.58 -2.75
CA LYS A 410 -2.80 -3.80 -1.67
C LYS A 410 -3.75 -3.73 -0.48
N ARG A 411 -3.23 -3.50 0.73
CA ARG A 411 -4.05 -3.33 1.94
C ARG A 411 -5.05 -2.19 1.72
N VAL A 412 -6.32 -2.46 1.97
CA VAL A 412 -7.43 -1.51 1.80
C VAL A 412 -8.03 -1.24 3.16
N HIS A 413 -8.20 0.05 3.47
CA HIS A 413 -8.92 0.47 4.66
C HIS A 413 -10.39 0.72 4.28
N PHE A 414 -11.28 0.51 5.23
CA PHE A 414 -12.71 0.73 5.04
C PHE A 414 -13.40 0.98 6.37
N ARG A 415 -14.56 1.63 6.31
CA ARG A 415 -15.50 1.71 7.43
C ARG A 415 -16.65 0.72 7.19
N LEU A 416 -17.28 0.26 8.27
CA LEU A 416 -18.40 -0.69 8.22
C LEU A 416 -19.65 -0.02 8.78
N ARG A 417 -20.61 0.32 7.90
CA ARG A 417 -21.88 0.93 8.29
C ARG A 417 -22.97 -0.13 8.38
N ASN A 418 -23.65 -0.22 9.50
CA ASN A 418 -24.77 -1.16 9.63
C ASN A 418 -25.97 -0.66 8.81
N ARG A 419 -26.50 -1.48 7.91
CA ARG A 419 -27.57 -1.07 6.98
C ARG A 419 -28.91 -0.81 7.70
N HIS A 420 -29.11 -1.34 8.91
CA HIS A 420 -30.33 -1.12 9.68
C HIS A 420 -30.31 0.17 10.49
N SER A 421 -29.25 0.40 11.26
CA SER A 421 -29.13 1.54 12.17
C SER A 421 -28.48 2.77 11.51
N GLY A 422 -27.69 2.58 10.45
CA GLY A 422 -26.86 3.62 9.83
C GLY A 422 -25.60 3.98 10.63
N LEU A 423 -25.36 3.28 11.74
CA LEU A 423 -24.23 3.51 12.65
C LEU A 423 -22.97 2.74 12.20
N MET A 424 -21.81 3.20 12.67
CA MET A 424 -20.50 2.66 12.30
C MET A 424 -20.02 1.63 13.31
N MET A 425 -19.39 0.55 12.82
CA MET A 425 -18.69 -0.41 13.67
C MET A 425 -17.43 0.24 14.27
N SER A 426 -17.36 0.29 15.60
CA SER A 426 -16.28 0.92 16.35
C SER A 426 -15.75 0.01 17.45
N VAL A 427 -14.46 0.18 17.77
CA VAL A 427 -13.81 -0.35 18.96
C VAL A 427 -13.99 0.65 20.12
N ASN A 428 -14.51 0.16 21.25
CA ASN A 428 -14.74 0.97 22.44
C ASN A 428 -14.14 0.29 23.69
N GLY A 429 -13.44 1.09 24.50
CA GLY A 429 -12.93 0.69 25.81
C GLY A 429 -11.59 1.34 26.11
N ASP A 430 -10.95 0.88 27.19
CA ASP A 430 -9.62 1.30 27.60
C ASP A 430 -8.55 0.51 26.85
N LEU A 431 -7.60 1.21 26.22
CA LEU A 431 -6.51 0.61 25.45
C LEU A 431 -5.48 -0.10 26.33
N GLU A 432 -5.38 0.26 27.62
CA GLU A 432 -4.51 -0.45 28.57
C GLU A 432 -5.03 -1.86 28.88
N GLU A 433 -6.34 -2.08 28.72
CA GLU A 433 -7.00 -3.37 28.94
C GLU A 433 -7.55 -3.95 27.62
N VAL A 434 -6.68 -4.23 26.64
CA VAL A 434 -7.05 -4.73 25.29
C VAL A 434 -8.12 -5.84 25.31
N LYS A 435 -8.05 -6.78 26.27
CA LYS A 435 -9.02 -7.89 26.41
C LYS A 435 -10.45 -7.46 26.79
N MET A 436 -10.61 -6.24 27.28
CA MET A 436 -11.88 -5.63 27.69
C MET A 436 -12.47 -4.73 26.60
N LEU A 437 -11.73 -4.48 25.51
CA LEU A 437 -12.22 -3.75 24.35
C LEU A 437 -13.42 -4.48 23.74
N LYS A 438 -14.44 -3.70 23.39
CA LYS A 438 -15.69 -4.19 22.82
C LYS A 438 -15.86 -3.64 21.42
N ILE A 439 -16.48 -4.44 20.56
CA ILE A 439 -16.93 -3.98 19.25
C ILE A 439 -18.42 -3.71 19.32
N GLN A 440 -18.81 -2.50 18.92
CA GLN A 440 -20.19 -2.01 18.98
C GLN A 440 -20.47 -1.03 17.85
N GLU A 441 -21.74 -0.73 17.62
CA GLU A 441 -22.14 0.37 16.73
C GLU A 441 -22.21 1.71 17.48
N ILE A 442 -21.68 2.78 16.89
CA ILE A 442 -21.79 4.16 17.40
C ILE A 442 -21.93 5.15 16.23
N GLU A 443 -22.21 6.42 16.54
CA GLU A 443 -22.22 7.50 15.54
C GLU A 443 -20.83 7.70 14.92
N GLU A 444 -20.82 8.10 13.65
CA GLU A 444 -19.60 8.40 12.89
C GLU A 444 -18.79 9.49 13.60
N ASN A 445 -17.50 9.23 13.85
CA ASN A 445 -16.63 10.10 14.65
C ASN A 445 -15.28 10.40 13.98
N ASP A 446 -15.08 9.95 12.74
CA ASP A 446 -13.84 10.03 11.95
C ASP A 446 -12.57 9.48 12.67
N GLY A 447 -12.77 8.70 13.73
CA GLY A 447 -11.70 8.14 14.54
C GLY A 447 -11.12 6.86 13.96
N PHE A 448 -9.85 6.58 14.28
CA PHE A 448 -9.19 5.33 13.93
C PHE A 448 -9.87 4.09 14.54
N ASP A 449 -10.69 4.26 15.57
CA ASP A 449 -11.51 3.19 16.16
C ASP A 449 -12.62 2.68 15.23
N GLN A 450 -12.95 3.42 14.16
CA GLN A 450 -13.97 3.07 13.16
C GLN A 450 -13.40 2.61 11.82
N ILE A 451 -12.07 2.66 11.68
CA ILE A 451 -11.39 2.27 10.45
C ILE A 451 -10.90 0.84 10.60
N TRP A 452 -11.25 0.01 9.62
CA TRP A 452 -10.93 -1.40 9.57
C TRP A 452 -10.10 -1.72 8.34
N PHE A 453 -9.30 -2.78 8.40
CA PHE A 453 -8.67 -3.36 7.22
C PHE A 453 -8.72 -4.89 7.29
N TYR A 454 -8.63 -5.51 6.11
CA TYR A 454 -8.63 -6.95 5.98
C TYR A 454 -7.25 -7.44 5.54
N GLN A 455 -6.71 -8.43 6.24
CA GLN A 455 -5.43 -9.03 5.91
C GLN A 455 -5.44 -10.53 6.25
N ASP A 456 -5.10 -11.37 5.28
CA ASP A 456 -4.89 -12.81 5.47
C ASP A 456 -6.03 -13.52 6.22
N GLY A 457 -7.28 -13.14 5.93
CA GLY A 457 -8.46 -13.70 6.60
C GLY A 457 -8.89 -12.98 7.87
N HIS A 458 -8.17 -11.97 8.33
CA HIS A 458 -8.42 -11.30 9.60
C HIS A 458 -8.92 -9.87 9.37
N LEU A 459 -9.81 -9.42 10.27
CA LEU A 459 -10.24 -8.02 10.33
C LEU A 459 -9.49 -7.33 11.47
N HIS A 460 -8.85 -6.22 11.16
CA HIS A 460 -8.04 -5.42 12.08
C HIS A 460 -8.63 -4.02 12.19
N CYS A 461 -8.52 -3.42 13.37
CA CYS A 461 -8.89 -2.01 13.57
C CYS A 461 -7.64 -1.14 13.51
N LYS A 462 -7.73 0.00 12.85
CA LYS A 462 -6.63 0.96 12.69
C LYS A 462 -6.11 1.51 14.02
N LEU A 463 -6.97 1.57 15.04
CA LEU A 463 -6.59 1.96 16.40
C LEU A 463 -5.56 1.01 17.03
N LEU A 464 -5.57 -0.28 16.66
CA LEU A 464 -4.78 -1.32 17.32
C LEU A 464 -4.48 -2.46 16.32
N GLU A 465 -3.54 -2.21 15.41
CA GLU A 465 -3.33 -3.01 14.20
C GLU A 465 -2.78 -4.42 14.47
N GLU A 466 -2.01 -4.56 15.55
CA GLU A 466 -1.45 -5.82 16.08
C GLU A 466 -2.52 -6.78 16.63
N CYS A 467 -3.76 -6.30 16.84
CA CYS A 467 -4.88 -7.13 17.23
C CYS A 467 -5.86 -7.37 16.07
N CYS A 468 -6.45 -8.56 16.05
CA CYS A 468 -7.50 -8.92 15.12
C CYS A 468 -8.84 -9.14 15.84
N MET A 469 -9.91 -8.97 15.09
CA MET A 469 -11.27 -9.25 15.52
C MET A 469 -11.47 -10.76 15.76
N GLY A 470 -12.05 -11.12 16.90
CA GLY A 470 -12.35 -12.50 17.24
C GLY A 470 -13.49 -12.64 18.26
N PRO A 471 -14.15 -13.82 18.32
CA PRO A 471 -15.09 -14.14 19.39
C PRO A 471 -14.42 -14.08 20.76
N THR A 472 -15.05 -13.43 21.73
CA THR A 472 -14.57 -13.42 23.11
C THR A 472 -15.08 -14.65 23.87
N GLY A 473 -14.18 -15.40 24.50
CA GLY A 473 -14.50 -16.55 25.35
C GLY A 473 -13.86 -17.86 24.88
N SER A 474 -13.96 -18.91 25.70
CA SER A 474 -13.33 -20.21 25.42
C SER A 474 -14.10 -21.07 24.40
N VAL A 475 -15.38 -20.76 24.17
CA VAL A 475 -16.25 -21.49 23.25
C VAL A 475 -16.94 -20.48 22.32
N THR A 476 -16.78 -20.69 21.01
CA THR A 476 -17.46 -19.91 19.99
C THR A 476 -18.84 -20.51 19.71
N MET A 477 -19.90 -19.72 19.88
CA MET A 477 -21.28 -20.16 19.69
C MET A 477 -22.18 -18.99 19.30
N VAL A 478 -23.43 -19.29 18.92
CA VAL A 478 -24.44 -18.26 18.63
C VAL A 478 -24.64 -17.38 19.86
N GLY A 479 -24.49 -16.07 19.69
CA GLY A 479 -24.57 -15.06 20.75
C GLY A 479 -23.22 -14.71 21.39
N SER A 480 -22.12 -15.38 21.01
CA SER A 480 -20.77 -14.98 21.43
C SER A 480 -20.51 -13.53 21.06
N ARG A 481 -19.99 -12.76 22.00
CA ARG A 481 -19.53 -11.39 21.78
C ARG A 481 -18.26 -11.40 20.94
N VAL A 482 -18.01 -10.30 20.23
CA VAL A 482 -16.80 -10.12 19.43
C VAL A 482 -16.01 -8.96 20.02
N GLY A 483 -14.69 -9.12 20.05
CA GLY A 483 -13.73 -8.15 20.57
C GLY A 483 -12.43 -8.21 19.79
N LEU A 484 -11.41 -7.53 20.30
CA LEU A 484 -10.05 -7.60 19.76
C LEU A 484 -9.19 -8.54 20.60
N SER A 485 -8.33 -9.29 19.93
CA SER A 485 -7.31 -10.13 20.56
C SER A 485 -6.01 -10.02 19.78
N PRO A 486 -4.84 -10.17 20.42
CA PRO A 486 -3.56 -10.28 19.73
C PRO A 486 -3.62 -11.37 18.66
N HIS A 487 -2.89 -11.16 17.56
CA HIS A 487 -2.91 -12.08 16.42
C HIS A 487 -2.62 -13.53 16.89
N PRO A 488 -3.53 -14.49 16.65
CA PRO A 488 -3.36 -15.86 17.13
C PRO A 488 -2.31 -16.58 16.28
N GLU A 489 -1.39 -17.32 16.91
CA GLU A 489 -0.39 -18.15 16.20
C GLU A 489 -1.02 -19.21 15.26
N ASN A 490 -2.32 -19.51 15.38
CA ASN A 490 -3.01 -20.64 14.73
C ASN A 490 -4.21 -20.26 13.82
N HIS A 491 -4.26 -19.07 13.20
CA HIS A 491 -5.31 -18.68 12.23
C HIS A 491 -6.76 -19.00 12.67
N VAL A 492 -7.08 -18.80 13.95
CA VAL A 492 -8.31 -19.36 14.55
C VAL A 492 -9.56 -18.54 14.18
N HIS A 493 -9.40 -17.27 13.81
CA HIS A 493 -10.50 -16.33 13.62
C HIS A 493 -10.49 -15.75 12.20
N LEU A 494 -10.84 -16.60 11.25
CA LEU A 494 -10.94 -16.22 9.84
C LEU A 494 -12.32 -15.64 9.51
N TRP A 495 -12.31 -14.60 8.71
CA TRP A 495 -13.48 -13.83 8.30
C TRP A 495 -13.56 -13.75 6.78
N SER A 496 -14.76 -13.47 6.27
CA SER A 496 -14.97 -13.01 4.90
C SER A 496 -16.12 -12.02 4.85
N ILE A 497 -16.10 -11.09 3.89
CA ILE A 497 -17.23 -10.17 3.65
C ILE A 497 -17.84 -10.49 2.30
N THR A 498 -19.12 -10.82 2.28
CA THR A 498 -19.83 -11.10 1.01
C THR A 498 -20.26 -9.82 0.30
N PRO A 499 -20.51 -9.87 -1.02
CA PRO A 499 -21.02 -8.73 -1.77
C PRO A 499 -22.35 -8.18 -1.24
N GLU A 500 -23.16 -9.00 -0.57
CA GLU A 500 -24.44 -8.57 0.03
C GLU A 500 -24.25 -7.82 1.36
N GLY A 501 -23.04 -7.85 1.93
CA GLY A 501 -22.68 -7.18 3.19
C GLY A 501 -22.66 -8.10 4.41
N PHE A 502 -22.58 -9.42 4.25
CA PHE A 502 -22.47 -10.33 5.40
C PHE A 502 -21.01 -10.53 5.79
N ILE A 503 -20.67 -10.24 7.03
CA ILE A 503 -19.35 -10.55 7.60
C ILE A 503 -19.42 -11.93 8.25
N ARG A 504 -18.90 -12.95 7.57
CA ARG A 504 -18.98 -14.37 7.93
C ARG A 504 -17.78 -14.82 8.73
N TYR A 505 -18.02 -15.63 9.75
CA TYR A 505 -16.98 -16.31 10.51
C TYR A 505 -16.67 -17.66 9.85
N THR A 506 -15.60 -17.72 9.07
CA THR A 506 -15.26 -18.84 8.19
C THR A 506 -15.12 -20.21 8.89
N PRO A 507 -14.60 -20.32 10.14
CA PRO A 507 -14.50 -21.61 10.82
C PRO A 507 -15.85 -22.29 11.11
N THR A 508 -16.97 -21.56 11.03
CA THR A 508 -18.31 -22.11 11.18
C THR A 508 -19.23 -21.50 10.13
N SER A 509 -19.55 -22.28 9.09
CA SER A 509 -20.13 -21.88 7.80
C SER A 509 -21.42 -21.03 7.83
N ASP A 510 -22.02 -20.82 8.99
CA ASP A 510 -23.35 -20.31 9.17
C ASP A 510 -23.42 -19.18 10.21
N LEU A 511 -22.28 -18.72 10.74
CA LEU A 511 -22.22 -17.58 11.66
C LEU A 511 -21.79 -16.27 10.95
N VAL A 512 -22.51 -15.19 11.27
CA VAL A 512 -22.24 -13.82 10.80
C VAL A 512 -22.27 -12.81 11.94
N LEU A 513 -21.69 -11.63 11.71
CA LEU A 513 -21.81 -10.50 12.63
C LEU A 513 -23.22 -9.88 12.60
N GLU A 514 -23.81 -9.72 13.77
CA GLU A 514 -25.11 -9.08 14.01
C GLU A 514 -24.96 -8.04 15.13
N VAL A 515 -25.66 -6.90 15.00
CA VAL A 515 -25.86 -5.99 16.14
C VAL A 515 -26.93 -6.59 17.06
N LYS A 516 -26.59 -6.82 18.34
CA LYS A 516 -27.45 -7.55 19.31
C LYS A 516 -28.89 -7.01 19.41
N GLY A 517 -29.06 -5.70 19.37
CA GLY A 517 -30.34 -5.02 19.51
C GLY A 517 -31.01 -5.20 20.89
N GLY A 518 -32.29 -4.81 20.98
CA GLY A 518 -33.12 -4.96 22.17
C GLY A 518 -33.07 -3.78 23.17
N GLN A 519 -33.60 -4.01 24.38
CA GLN A 519 -33.77 -2.98 25.42
C GLN A 519 -32.67 -2.99 26.50
N HIS A 520 -31.62 -3.81 26.32
CA HIS A 520 -30.54 -3.94 27.29
C HIS A 520 -29.43 -2.90 27.05
N TYR A 521 -28.58 -2.68 28.05
CA TYR A 521 -27.48 -1.71 27.97
C TYR A 521 -26.44 -2.05 26.89
N ASP A 522 -26.34 -3.33 26.48
CA ASP A 522 -25.42 -3.82 25.47
C ASP A 522 -26.09 -4.01 24.08
N LYS A 523 -27.19 -3.30 23.82
CA LYS A 523 -27.96 -3.38 22.57
C LYS A 523 -27.15 -3.05 21.31
N THR A 524 -26.12 -2.21 21.42
CA THR A 524 -25.26 -1.80 20.30
C THR A 524 -24.10 -2.75 20.07
N GLN A 525 -23.92 -3.76 20.92
CA GLN A 525 -22.78 -4.67 20.84
C GLN A 525 -22.89 -5.60 19.62
N VAL A 526 -21.75 -5.82 18.95
CA VAL A 526 -21.64 -6.77 17.85
C VAL A 526 -21.40 -8.18 18.39
N ILE A 527 -22.19 -9.13 17.89
CA ILE A 527 -22.19 -10.53 18.31
C ILE A 527 -22.19 -11.47 17.10
N LEU A 528 -21.86 -12.74 17.31
CA LEU A 528 -22.08 -13.79 16.33
C LEU A 528 -23.52 -14.28 16.35
N LYS A 529 -24.13 -14.43 15.17
CA LYS A 529 -25.46 -15.00 15.01
C LYS A 529 -25.54 -15.90 13.78
N THR A 530 -26.49 -16.83 13.78
CA THR A 530 -26.82 -17.62 12.59
C THR A 530 -27.26 -16.69 11.45
N LEU A 531 -26.73 -16.93 10.25
CA LEU A 531 -27.09 -16.21 9.05
C LEU A 531 -28.61 -16.28 8.79
N ASP A 532 -29.23 -15.12 8.70
CA ASP A 532 -30.62 -14.93 8.31
C ASP A 532 -30.68 -13.82 7.25
N PRO A 533 -30.80 -14.18 5.96
CA PRO A 533 -30.79 -13.21 4.87
C PRO A 533 -31.88 -12.13 4.96
N SER A 534 -32.94 -12.38 5.74
CA SER A 534 -34.05 -11.44 5.92
C SER A 534 -33.75 -10.31 6.93
N LYS A 535 -32.69 -10.45 7.74
CA LYS A 535 -32.35 -9.48 8.78
C LYS A 535 -31.43 -8.38 8.26
N PRO A 536 -31.86 -7.10 8.29
CA PRO A 536 -30.99 -5.99 7.89
C PRO A 536 -29.87 -5.72 8.90
N GLN A 537 -30.04 -6.11 10.16
CA GLN A 537 -29.04 -5.93 11.24
C GLN A 537 -27.76 -6.76 11.04
N GLN A 538 -27.80 -7.76 10.16
CA GLN A 538 -26.65 -8.60 9.78
C GLN A 538 -25.92 -8.08 8.55
N ARG A 539 -26.38 -6.96 7.96
CA ARG A 539 -25.83 -6.41 6.72
C ARG A 539 -25.04 -5.15 7.00
N TRP A 540 -23.82 -5.13 6.50
CA TRP A 540 -22.87 -4.06 6.65
C TRP A 540 -22.50 -3.55 5.25
N ASP A 541 -22.58 -2.24 5.07
CA ASP A 541 -22.08 -1.58 3.88
C ASP A 541 -20.58 -1.30 4.12
N VAL A 542 -19.75 -1.75 3.18
CA VAL A 542 -18.29 -1.58 3.23
C VAL A 542 -17.95 -0.29 2.50
N GLU A 543 -17.58 0.73 3.26
CA GLU A 543 -17.20 2.04 2.76
C GLU A 543 -15.69 2.08 2.68
N VAL A 544 -15.14 1.67 1.52
CA VAL A 544 -13.69 1.78 1.26
C VAL A 544 -13.28 3.24 1.35
N ILE A 545 -12.14 3.51 1.99
CA ILE A 545 -11.57 4.84 2.18
C ILE A 545 -10.29 4.96 1.36
#